data_AF-D8U484-F1
#
_entry.id   AF-D8U484-F1
#
_cell.length_a   1.000
_cell.length_b   1.000
_cell.length_c   1.000
_cell.angle_alpha   90.00
_cell.angle_beta   90.00
_cell.angle_gamma   90.00
#
_symmetry.space_group_name_H-M   'P 1'
#
loop_
_entity.id
_entity.type
_entity.pdbx_description
1 polymer ?
#
loop_
_entity_poly.entity_id
_entity_poly.type
_entity_poly.pdbx_seq_one_letter_code
_entity_poly.pdbx_strand_id
1 'polypeptide(L)'
;VAHALRAGEAVQPERFECVSIFFSDVVGYTTLCEQLQPYEVMDLMHRLYSKFDDLIRQLRLFKVETVGDAYLAVGNLRWPQPDSHSRLVSQFAFAAVRAAKSLPVHPARPELGTLRIRVGLHCGPVVGSVVGTLNRRYCLFGDAVNTAARMEANSEADRVHCSTAFAALVSEQWPELTQISRGVRQIKGKG
;
A
#
# COMPACT_ATOMS: atom_id res chain seq x y z
N VAL A 1 2.07 21.98 1.29
CA VAL A 1 0.92 21.60 0.43
C VAL A 1 -0.41 22.26 0.84
N ALA A 2 -1.01 21.94 1.99
CA ALA A 2 -2.35 22.44 2.35
C ALA A 2 -2.48 23.97 2.42
N HIS A 3 -1.42 24.66 2.87
CA HIS A 3 -1.37 26.13 2.90
C HIS A 3 -1.35 26.74 1.48
N ALA A 4 -0.44 26.28 0.62
CA ALA A 4 -0.33 26.72 -0.78
C ALA A 4 -1.66 26.50 -1.54
N LEU A 5 -2.33 25.36 -1.32
CA LEU A 5 -3.63 25.09 -1.93
C LEU A 5 -4.71 26.09 -1.50
N ARG A 6 -4.74 26.48 -0.21
CA ARG A 6 -5.69 27.47 0.32
C ARG A 6 -5.40 28.88 -0.20
N ALA A 7 -4.13 29.20 -0.45
CA ALA A 7 -3.69 30.46 -1.02
C ALA A 7 -3.89 30.56 -2.54
N GLY A 8 -4.36 29.48 -3.20
CA GLY A 8 -4.51 29.42 -4.66
C GLY A 8 -3.18 29.28 -5.41
N GLU A 9 -2.08 29.02 -4.69
CA GLU A 9 -0.74 28.90 -5.25
C GLU A 9 -0.51 27.51 -5.87
N ALA A 10 0.34 27.47 -6.89
CA ALA A 10 0.79 26.22 -7.47
C ALA A 10 1.62 25.42 -6.44
N VAL A 11 1.26 24.16 -6.22
CA VAL A 11 2.03 23.26 -5.35
C VAL A 11 3.25 22.79 -6.15
N GLN A 12 4.44 23.22 -5.72
CA GLN A 12 5.69 22.76 -6.30
C GLN A 12 5.88 21.26 -6.02
N PRO A 13 6.34 20.47 -7.01
CA PRO A 13 6.69 19.07 -6.80
C PRO A 13 7.82 18.93 -5.78
N GLU A 14 7.67 17.99 -4.86
CA GLU A 14 8.64 17.68 -3.82
C GLU A 14 9.32 16.34 -4.14
N ARG A 15 10.65 16.31 -4.05
CA ARG A 15 11.45 15.11 -4.30
C ARG A 15 11.84 14.47 -2.98
N PHE A 16 11.64 13.16 -2.89
CA PHE A 16 12.03 12.33 -1.75
C PHE A 16 13.01 11.28 -2.25
N GLU A 17 14.22 11.23 -1.69
CA GLU A 17 15.27 10.30 -2.15
C GLU A 17 14.97 8.84 -1.79
N CYS A 18 14.31 8.61 -0.64
CA CYS A 18 13.94 7.26 -0.22
C CYS A 18 12.65 7.27 0.59
N VAL A 19 11.62 6.61 0.07
CA VAL A 19 10.38 6.30 0.79
C VAL A 19 10.15 4.80 0.79
N SER A 20 9.40 4.29 1.78
CA SER A 20 8.93 2.90 1.79
C SER A 20 7.47 2.84 1.35
N ILE A 21 7.17 2.00 0.37
CA ILE A 21 5.88 1.92 -0.29
C ILE A 21 5.26 0.56 0.01
N PHE A 22 4.02 0.59 0.50
CA PHE A 22 3.10 -0.55 0.59
C PHE A 22 2.09 -0.46 -0.54
N PHE A 23 1.90 -1.56 -1.26
CA PHE A 23 0.84 -1.73 -2.24
C PHE A 23 0.07 -3.01 -1.92
N SER A 24 -1.26 -2.95 -1.90
CA SER A 24 -2.09 -4.15 -1.79
C SER A 24 -3.25 -4.15 -2.75
N ASP A 25 -3.75 -5.35 -3.05
CA ASP A 25 -4.90 -5.61 -3.91
C ASP A 25 -5.76 -6.73 -3.33
N VAL A 26 -7.07 -6.72 -3.59
CA VAL A 26 -7.98 -7.73 -3.06
C VAL A 26 -7.97 -8.96 -3.97
N VAL A 27 -7.74 -10.13 -3.38
CA VAL A 27 -7.72 -11.38 -4.13
C VAL A 27 -9.13 -11.70 -4.61
N GLY A 28 -9.30 -11.84 -5.93
CA GLY A 28 -10.59 -12.21 -6.52
C GLY A 28 -11.62 -11.07 -6.53
N TYR A 29 -11.20 -9.81 -6.46
CA TYR A 29 -12.11 -8.66 -6.44
C TYR A 29 -13.15 -8.67 -7.56
N THR A 30 -12.77 -8.99 -8.80
CA THR A 30 -13.70 -9.11 -9.92
C THR A 30 -14.80 -10.13 -9.64
N THR A 31 -14.44 -11.30 -9.12
CA THR A 31 -15.39 -12.36 -8.76
C THR A 31 -16.30 -11.93 -7.60
N LEU A 32 -15.78 -11.18 -6.62
CA LEU A 32 -16.60 -10.60 -5.56
C LEU A 32 -17.64 -9.62 -6.13
N CYS A 33 -17.25 -8.78 -7.09
CA CYS A 33 -18.16 -7.86 -7.77
C CYS A 33 -19.26 -8.56 -8.59
N GLU A 34 -19.01 -9.78 -9.06
CA GLU A 34 -20.01 -10.59 -9.78
C GLU A 34 -20.98 -11.31 -8.83
N GLN A 35 -20.54 -11.65 -7.61
CA GLN A 35 -21.32 -12.44 -6.64
C GLN A 35 -22.07 -11.60 -5.60
N LEU A 36 -21.66 -10.35 -5.41
CA LEU A 36 -22.20 -9.43 -4.42
C LEU A 36 -22.94 -8.29 -5.09
N GLN A 37 -23.96 -7.76 -4.41
CA GLN A 37 -24.60 -6.52 -4.81
C GLN A 37 -23.61 -5.35 -4.64
N PRO A 38 -23.69 -4.29 -5.47
CA PRO A 38 -22.74 -3.17 -5.41
C PRO A 38 -22.61 -2.53 -4.02
N TYR A 39 -23.69 -2.44 -3.26
CA TYR A 39 -23.66 -1.89 -1.90
C TYR A 39 -22.95 -2.82 -0.90
N GLU A 40 -23.01 -4.13 -1.10
CA GLU A 40 -22.29 -5.11 -0.26
C GLU A 40 -20.79 -5.04 -0.52
N VAL A 41 -20.38 -4.88 -1.79
CA VAL A 41 -18.97 -4.65 -2.16
C VAL A 41 -18.46 -3.35 -1.54
N MET A 42 -19.27 -2.28 -1.63
CA MET A 42 -18.92 -0.99 -1.06
C MET A 42 -18.75 -1.06 0.48
N ASP A 43 -19.67 -1.71 1.18
CA ASP A 43 -19.56 -1.95 2.63
C ASP A 43 -18.32 -2.77 2.98
N LEU A 44 -18.05 -3.85 2.22
CA LEU A 44 -16.87 -4.70 2.40
C LEU A 44 -15.56 -3.90 2.26
N MET A 45 -15.44 -3.08 1.22
CA MET A 45 -14.27 -2.22 1.01
C MET A 45 -14.17 -1.15 2.09
N HIS A 46 -15.29 -0.56 2.50
CA HIS A 46 -15.32 0.40 3.60
C HIS A 46 -14.82 -0.20 4.92
N ARG A 47 -15.28 -1.41 5.28
CA ARG A 47 -14.83 -2.15 6.47
C ARG A 47 -13.33 -2.46 6.42
N LEU A 48 -12.81 -2.84 5.25
CA LEU A 48 -11.38 -3.10 5.05
C LEU A 48 -10.55 -1.82 5.22
N TYR A 49 -10.89 -0.77 4.47
CA TYR A 49 -10.11 0.47 4.45
C TYR A 49 -10.22 1.25 5.76
N SER A 50 -11.32 1.14 6.50
CA SER A 50 -11.42 1.73 7.84
C SER A 50 -10.38 1.13 8.79
N LYS A 51 -10.20 -0.21 8.77
CA LYS A 51 -9.14 -0.87 9.55
C LYS A 51 -7.74 -0.43 9.11
N PHE A 52 -7.53 -0.25 7.81
CA PHE A 52 -6.25 0.22 7.29
C PHE A 52 -5.99 1.67 7.71
N ASP A 53 -6.98 2.55 7.61
CA ASP A 53 -6.87 3.96 8.01
C ASP A 53 -6.50 4.10 9.50
N ASP A 54 -7.02 3.22 10.38
CA ASP A 54 -6.61 3.18 11.79
C ASP A 54 -5.14 2.80 11.96
N LEU A 55 -4.67 1.79 11.24
CA LEU A 55 -3.26 1.38 11.24
C LEU A 55 -2.35 2.49 10.68
N ILE A 56 -2.79 3.18 9.62
CA ILE A 56 -2.09 4.33 9.03
C ILE A 56 -1.89 5.43 10.08
N ARG A 57 -2.92 5.75 10.87
CA ARG A 57 -2.84 6.75 11.95
C ARG A 57 -1.86 6.32 13.03
N GLN A 58 -1.92 5.06 13.47
CA GLN A 58 -1.05 4.53 14.53
C GLN A 58 0.43 4.52 14.14
N LEU A 59 0.73 4.15 12.89
CA LEU A 59 2.11 4.02 12.39
C LEU A 59 2.64 5.30 11.71
N ARG A 60 1.82 6.35 11.65
CA ARG A 60 2.12 7.64 11.00
C ARG A 60 2.58 7.46 9.55
N LEU A 61 1.86 6.62 8.81
CA LEU A 61 2.06 6.42 7.37
C LEU A 61 1.15 7.35 6.57
N PHE A 62 1.46 7.59 5.31
CA PHE A 62 0.64 8.42 4.42
C PHE A 62 -0.12 7.56 3.42
N LYS A 63 -1.46 7.64 3.43
CA LYS A 63 -2.32 7.03 2.41
C LYS A 63 -2.30 7.87 1.14
N VAL A 64 -2.06 7.23 0.00
CA VAL A 64 -2.17 7.85 -1.32
C VAL A 64 -3.47 7.39 -1.96
N GLU A 65 -4.19 8.29 -2.62
CA GLU A 65 -5.39 7.94 -3.34
C GLU A 65 -5.06 7.05 -4.55
N THR A 66 -5.81 5.97 -4.69
CA THR A 66 -5.67 4.97 -5.75
C THR A 66 -6.97 4.82 -6.53
N VAL A 67 -6.92 4.08 -7.63
CA VAL A 67 -8.08 3.69 -8.43
C VAL A 67 -8.35 2.20 -8.19
N GLY A 68 -9.62 1.83 -8.06
CA GLY A 68 -10.04 0.44 -7.88
C GLY A 68 -9.91 -0.03 -6.43
N ASP A 69 -9.61 -1.32 -6.26
CA ASP A 69 -9.45 -2.02 -4.98
C ASP A 69 -8.02 -1.98 -4.41
N ALA A 70 -7.10 -1.40 -5.19
CA ALA A 70 -5.74 -1.17 -4.78
C ALA A 70 -5.66 -0.21 -3.57
N TYR A 71 -4.76 -0.47 -2.63
CA TYR A 71 -4.48 0.41 -1.50
C TYR A 71 -3.00 0.74 -1.42
N LEU A 72 -2.67 2.04 -1.43
CA LEU A 72 -1.30 2.55 -1.42
C LEU A 72 -1.02 3.34 -0.15
N ALA A 73 0.03 2.94 0.56
CA ALA A 73 0.51 3.62 1.75
C ALA A 73 2.03 3.82 1.69
N VAL A 74 2.50 4.95 2.22
CA VAL A 74 3.90 5.36 2.09
C VAL A 74 4.45 5.88 3.42
N GLY A 75 5.59 5.34 3.84
CA GLY A 75 6.39 5.82 4.97
C GLY A 75 7.49 6.78 4.52
N ASN A 76 8.00 7.60 5.45
CA ASN A 76 8.99 8.66 5.18
C ASN A 76 8.57 9.71 4.14
N LEU A 77 7.27 10.01 4.04
CA LEU A 77 6.73 10.99 3.10
C LEU A 77 6.20 12.23 3.84
N ARG A 78 5.00 12.13 4.44
CA ARG A 78 4.42 13.23 5.23
C ARG A 78 5.13 13.41 6.58
N TRP A 79 5.53 12.32 7.20
CA TRP A 79 6.26 12.31 8.46
C TRP A 79 7.68 11.79 8.19
N PRO A 80 8.73 12.58 8.47
CA PRO A 80 10.10 12.13 8.36
C PRO A 80 10.37 10.97 9.32
N GLN A 81 10.80 9.84 8.78
CA GLN A 81 11.07 8.59 9.50
C GLN A 81 12.29 7.86 8.89
N PRO A 82 13.42 8.55 8.62
CA PRO A 82 14.51 8.04 7.79
C PRO A 82 15.07 6.70 8.28
N ASP A 83 15.06 6.45 9.58
CA ASP A 83 15.69 5.27 10.19
C ASP A 83 14.70 4.14 10.52
N SER A 84 13.40 4.29 10.19
CA SER A 84 12.38 3.32 10.61
C SER A 84 11.25 3.07 9.60
N HIS A 85 11.24 3.75 8.47
CA HIS A 85 10.14 3.66 7.52
C HIS A 85 9.95 2.26 6.91
N SER A 86 11.01 1.48 6.69
CA SER A 86 10.89 0.11 6.20
C SER A 86 10.28 -0.81 7.26
N ARG A 87 10.67 -0.62 8.52
CA ARG A 87 10.11 -1.33 9.68
C ARG A 87 8.63 -1.03 9.85
N LEU A 88 8.25 0.25 9.87
CA LEU A 88 6.85 0.69 10.05
C LEU A 88 5.94 0.20 8.92
N VAL A 89 6.41 0.27 7.68
CA VAL A 89 5.67 -0.26 6.51
C VAL A 89 5.55 -1.78 6.57
N SER A 90 6.56 -2.49 7.06
CA SER A 90 6.49 -3.95 7.27
C SER A 90 5.49 -4.32 8.37
N GLN A 91 5.48 -3.58 9.48
CA GLN A 91 4.48 -3.75 10.55
C GLN A 91 3.06 -3.49 10.05
N PHE A 92 2.87 -2.43 9.26
CA PHE A 92 1.60 -2.15 8.60
C PHE A 92 1.18 -3.30 7.70
N ALA A 93 2.09 -3.83 6.89
CA ALA A 93 1.80 -4.94 5.98
C ALA A 93 1.30 -6.20 6.71
N PHE A 94 1.97 -6.60 7.78
CA PHE A 94 1.55 -7.75 8.58
C PHE A 94 0.22 -7.50 9.30
N ALA A 95 -0.01 -6.28 9.80
CA ALA A 95 -1.28 -5.92 10.41
C ALA A 95 -2.44 -5.89 9.40
N ALA A 96 -2.20 -5.37 8.19
CA ALA A 96 -3.16 -5.31 7.10
C ALA A 96 -3.61 -6.71 6.65
N VAL A 97 -2.66 -7.66 6.48
CA VAL A 97 -3.00 -9.06 6.16
C VAL A 97 -3.84 -9.69 7.25
N ARG A 98 -3.51 -9.48 8.54
CA ARG A 98 -4.32 -9.99 9.67
C ARG A 98 -5.71 -9.37 9.69
N ALA A 99 -5.81 -8.06 9.44
CA ALA A 99 -7.08 -7.35 9.39
C ALA A 99 -7.98 -7.89 8.28
N ALA A 100 -7.46 -8.10 7.07
CA ALA A 100 -8.20 -8.71 5.96
C ALA A 100 -8.72 -10.10 6.33
N LYS A 101 -7.85 -10.98 6.87
CA LYS A 101 -8.23 -12.33 7.29
C LYS A 101 -9.30 -12.38 8.36
N SER A 102 -9.43 -11.33 9.16
CA SER A 102 -10.47 -11.22 10.20
C SER A 102 -11.81 -10.71 9.68
N LEU A 103 -11.87 -10.24 8.43
CA LEU A 103 -13.08 -9.66 7.85
C LEU A 103 -13.82 -10.70 7.02
N PRO A 104 -15.05 -11.09 7.41
CA PRO A 104 -15.88 -11.93 6.54
C PRO A 104 -16.25 -11.15 5.29
N VAL A 105 -16.21 -11.83 4.14
CA VAL A 105 -16.64 -11.29 2.84
C VAL A 105 -18.08 -10.78 2.94
N HIS A 106 -18.95 -11.56 3.59
CA HIS A 106 -20.33 -11.16 3.82
C HIS A 106 -20.82 -11.65 5.19
N PRO A 107 -21.47 -10.79 6.02
CA PRO A 107 -21.85 -11.16 7.40
C PRO A 107 -22.78 -12.36 7.52
N ALA A 108 -23.69 -12.54 6.57
CA ALA A 108 -24.68 -13.64 6.59
C ALA A 108 -24.33 -14.83 5.67
N ARG A 109 -23.17 -14.80 5.00
CA ARG A 109 -22.74 -15.83 4.03
C ARG A 109 -21.33 -16.34 4.39
N PRO A 110 -21.19 -17.15 5.45
CA PRO A 110 -19.90 -17.62 5.95
C PRO A 110 -19.14 -18.51 4.94
N GLU A 111 -19.85 -19.14 4.01
CA GLU A 111 -19.28 -19.97 2.93
C GLU A 111 -18.38 -19.18 1.97
N LEU A 112 -18.56 -17.85 1.89
CA LEU A 112 -17.69 -16.97 1.10
C LEU A 112 -16.34 -16.70 1.79
N GLY A 113 -16.18 -17.13 3.05
CA GLY A 113 -14.95 -17.00 3.81
C GLY A 113 -14.61 -15.56 4.19
N THR A 114 -13.32 -15.29 4.31
CA THR A 114 -12.77 -13.99 4.70
C THR A 114 -11.97 -13.34 3.59
N LEU A 115 -11.80 -12.02 3.68
CA LEU A 115 -11.00 -11.28 2.73
C LEU A 115 -9.55 -11.75 2.74
N ARG A 116 -8.98 -11.78 1.53
CA ARG A 116 -7.58 -12.11 1.29
C ARG A 116 -6.98 -11.01 0.44
N ILE A 117 -5.75 -10.63 0.75
CA ILE A 117 -5.04 -9.58 0.01
C ILE A 117 -3.68 -10.07 -0.44
N ARG A 118 -3.20 -9.53 -1.55
CA ARG A 118 -1.79 -9.57 -1.92
C ARG A 118 -1.12 -8.29 -1.43
N VAL A 119 0.14 -8.40 -1.04
CA VAL A 119 0.93 -7.26 -0.57
C VAL A 119 2.30 -7.24 -1.24
N GLY A 120 2.67 -6.07 -1.75
CA GLY A 120 3.97 -5.74 -2.32
C GLY A 120 4.63 -4.58 -1.60
N LEU A 121 5.91 -4.74 -1.25
CA LEU A 121 6.72 -3.71 -0.62
C LEU A 121 7.94 -3.35 -1.46
N HIS A 122 8.22 -2.05 -1.58
CA HIS A 122 9.43 -1.55 -2.21
C HIS A 122 9.87 -0.22 -1.59
N CYS A 123 11.13 0.16 -1.76
CA CYS A 123 11.64 1.47 -1.37
C CYS A 123 12.47 2.10 -2.48
N GLY A 124 12.43 3.42 -2.57
CA GLY A 124 13.20 4.17 -3.56
C GLY A 124 12.74 5.61 -3.68
N PRO A 125 13.30 6.36 -4.64
CA PRO A 125 12.99 7.77 -4.83
C PRO A 125 11.61 7.96 -5.45
N VAL A 126 10.94 9.03 -5.04
CA VAL A 126 9.66 9.48 -5.61
C VAL A 126 9.61 11.00 -5.72
N VAL A 127 8.73 11.48 -6.60
CA VAL A 127 8.31 12.88 -6.67
C VAL A 127 6.83 12.95 -6.32
N GLY A 128 6.48 13.76 -5.34
CA GLY A 128 5.10 13.98 -4.90
C GLY A 128 4.61 15.37 -5.23
N SER A 129 3.41 15.49 -5.80
CA SER A 129 2.76 16.79 -6.02
C SER A 129 1.24 16.66 -6.09
N VAL A 130 0.56 17.80 -6.02
CA VAL A 130 -0.89 17.87 -6.25
C VAL A 130 -1.16 18.03 -7.74
N VAL A 131 -1.94 17.10 -8.31
CA VAL A 131 -2.31 17.08 -9.72
C VAL A 131 -3.79 17.39 -9.89
N GLY A 132 -4.12 18.13 -10.95
CA GLY A 132 -5.48 18.53 -11.30
C GLY A 132 -5.87 19.88 -10.70
N THR A 133 -6.88 20.52 -11.29
CA THR A 133 -7.42 21.82 -10.84
C THR A 133 -8.80 21.67 -10.20
N LEU A 134 -9.65 20.80 -10.76
CA LEU A 134 -11.01 20.52 -10.27
C LEU A 134 -11.01 19.45 -9.16
N ASN A 135 -10.43 18.28 -9.43
CA ASN A 135 -10.28 17.19 -8.46
C ASN A 135 -8.80 17.07 -8.08
N ARG A 136 -8.37 17.92 -7.15
CA ARG A 136 -6.97 17.99 -6.70
C ARG A 136 -6.61 16.76 -5.90
N ARG A 137 -5.67 15.95 -6.38
CA ARG A 137 -5.18 14.74 -5.70
C ARG A 137 -3.68 14.82 -5.48
N TYR A 138 -3.21 14.41 -4.31
CA TYR A 138 -1.78 14.26 -4.08
C TYR A 138 -1.31 12.96 -4.72
N CYS A 139 -0.53 13.06 -5.79
CA CYS A 139 -0.02 11.93 -6.56
C CYS A 139 1.47 11.73 -6.31
N LEU A 140 1.88 10.47 -6.33
CA LEU A 140 3.29 10.08 -6.32
C LEU A 140 3.68 9.54 -7.69
N PHE A 141 4.81 10.02 -8.20
CA PHE A 141 5.42 9.56 -9.43
C PHE A 141 6.82 9.03 -9.14
N GLY A 142 7.20 8.00 -9.88
CA GLY A 142 8.51 7.37 -9.74
C GLY A 142 8.43 5.89 -10.07
N ASP A 143 9.54 5.36 -10.57
CA ASP A 143 9.66 3.93 -10.84
C ASP A 143 9.52 3.07 -9.56
N ALA A 144 9.80 3.64 -8.38
CA ALA A 144 9.57 2.98 -7.10
C ALA A 144 8.09 2.59 -6.89
N VAL A 145 7.14 3.45 -7.28
CA VAL A 145 5.70 3.18 -7.15
C VAL A 145 5.31 1.97 -8.03
N ASN A 146 5.78 1.97 -9.28
CA ASN A 146 5.53 0.87 -10.23
C ASN A 146 6.19 -0.44 -9.78
N THR A 147 7.35 -0.35 -9.14
CA THR A 147 8.06 -1.53 -8.61
C THR A 147 7.31 -2.14 -7.43
N ALA A 148 6.77 -1.31 -6.52
CA ALA A 148 5.91 -1.79 -5.43
C ALA A 148 4.67 -2.52 -5.96
N ALA A 149 3.99 -1.95 -6.96
CA ALA A 149 2.84 -2.58 -7.61
C ALA A 149 3.23 -3.93 -8.26
N ARG A 150 4.41 -4.03 -8.87
CA ARG A 150 4.90 -5.32 -9.41
C ARG A 150 5.21 -6.35 -8.33
N MET A 151 5.69 -5.94 -7.16
CA MET A 151 5.89 -6.85 -6.03
C MET A 151 4.56 -7.42 -5.54
N GLU A 152 3.53 -6.58 -5.48
CA GLU A 152 2.17 -6.97 -5.11
C GLU A 152 1.59 -7.97 -6.12
N ALA A 153 1.62 -7.62 -7.41
CA ALA A 153 1.06 -8.46 -8.47
C ALA A 153 1.72 -9.85 -8.56
N ASN A 154 2.98 -9.97 -8.10
CA ASN A 154 3.72 -11.24 -8.05
C ASN A 154 3.71 -11.89 -6.65
N SER A 155 2.98 -11.31 -5.70
CA SER A 155 2.82 -11.86 -4.35
C SER A 155 1.83 -13.01 -4.34
N GLU A 156 1.97 -13.88 -3.35
CA GLU A 156 0.96 -14.89 -3.04
C GLU A 156 -0.12 -14.28 -2.14
N ALA A 157 -1.35 -14.81 -2.24
CA ALA A 157 -2.43 -14.39 -1.35
C ALA A 157 -2.01 -14.57 0.12
N ASP A 158 -2.27 -13.54 0.93
CA ASP A 158 -1.93 -13.45 2.35
C ASP A 158 -0.44 -13.49 2.69
N ARG A 159 0.43 -13.26 1.71
CA ARG A 159 1.87 -13.12 1.92
C ARG A 159 2.31 -11.68 1.62
N VAL A 160 3.30 -11.25 2.37
CA VAL A 160 4.00 -9.98 2.13
C VAL A 160 5.20 -10.28 1.26
N HIS A 161 5.23 -9.72 0.06
CA HIS A 161 6.33 -9.86 -0.88
C HIS A 161 7.06 -8.53 -0.99
N CYS A 162 8.39 -8.56 -1.04
CA CYS A 162 9.19 -7.34 -1.15
C CYS A 162 10.31 -7.50 -2.18
N SER A 163 10.76 -6.37 -2.70
CA SER A 163 11.95 -6.30 -3.54
C SER A 163 13.24 -6.50 -2.73
N THR A 164 14.34 -6.88 -3.38
CA THR A 164 15.67 -6.97 -2.77
C THR A 164 16.12 -5.66 -2.10
N ALA A 165 15.85 -4.51 -2.72
CA ALA A 165 16.22 -3.20 -2.16
C ALA A 165 15.52 -2.94 -0.81
N PHE A 166 14.22 -3.25 -0.74
CA PHE A 166 13.45 -3.14 0.50
C PHE A 166 13.92 -4.15 1.55
N ALA A 167 14.24 -5.38 1.14
CA ALA A 167 14.78 -6.41 2.03
C ALA A 167 16.10 -5.98 2.69
N ALA A 168 17.00 -5.36 1.93
CA ALA A 168 18.24 -4.80 2.46
C ALA A 168 17.96 -3.70 3.50
N LEU A 169 17.07 -2.76 3.17
CA LEU A 169 16.71 -1.68 4.09
C LEU A 169 15.99 -2.19 5.37
N VAL A 170 15.23 -3.27 5.27
CA VAL A 170 14.63 -3.94 6.43
C VAL A 170 15.71 -4.58 7.30
N SER A 171 16.71 -5.23 6.71
CA SER A 171 17.83 -5.80 7.48
C SER A 171 18.59 -4.74 8.27
N GLU A 172 18.63 -3.50 7.79
CA GLU A 172 19.22 -2.36 8.50
C GLU A 172 18.32 -1.82 9.62
N GLN A 173 17.02 -1.62 9.35
CA GLN A 173 16.10 -0.94 10.29
C GLN A 173 15.33 -1.90 11.23
N TRP A 174 15.33 -3.19 10.93
CA TRP A 174 14.66 -4.25 11.70
C TRP A 174 15.36 -5.62 11.51
N PRO A 175 16.61 -5.77 12.00
CA PRO A 175 17.44 -6.96 11.77
C PRO A 175 16.83 -8.26 12.33
N GLU A 176 15.94 -8.17 13.32
CA GLU A 176 15.27 -9.32 13.92
C GLU A 176 14.17 -9.91 13.03
N LEU A 177 13.73 -9.19 11.99
CA LEU A 177 12.70 -9.69 11.08
C LEU A 177 13.29 -10.77 10.16
N THR A 178 12.77 -12.00 10.27
CA THR A 178 13.13 -13.07 9.35
C THR A 178 12.60 -12.83 7.95
N GLN A 179 13.49 -12.91 6.96
CA GLN A 179 13.17 -12.74 5.55
C GLN A 179 13.50 -14.04 4.79
N ILE A 180 12.63 -14.45 3.88
CA ILE A 180 12.81 -15.68 3.09
C ILE A 180 12.94 -15.28 1.62
N SER A 181 14.09 -15.60 1.02
CA SER A 181 14.30 -15.38 -0.42
C SER A 181 13.40 -16.30 -1.24
N ARG A 182 12.73 -15.73 -2.26
CA ARG A 182 11.94 -16.49 -3.25
C ARG A 182 12.76 -16.86 -4.50
N GLY A 183 14.08 -16.73 -4.43
CA GLY A 183 14.99 -16.91 -5.56
C GLY A 183 14.87 -15.79 -6.60
N VAL A 184 15.52 -16.00 -7.75
CA VAL A 184 15.47 -15.06 -8.87
C VAL A 184 14.13 -15.19 -9.57
N ARG A 185 13.42 -14.08 -9.72
CA ARG A 185 12.13 -14.02 -10.44
C ARG A 185 12.18 -12.92 -11.49
N GLN A 186 11.68 -13.24 -12.68
CA GLN A 186 11.50 -12.28 -13.76
C GLN A 186 10.40 -11.29 -13.39
N ILE A 187 10.77 -10.05 -13.13
CA ILE A 187 9.84 -8.95 -12.88
C ILE A 187 9.90 -8.01 -14.08
N LYS A 188 8.77 -7.82 -14.75
CA LYS A 188 8.66 -6.98 -15.95
C LYS A 188 9.43 -5.68 -15.74
N GLY A 189 10.36 -5.36 -16.64
CA GLY A 189 11.14 -4.12 -16.61
C GLY A 189 12.15 -3.98 -15.45
N LYS A 190 12.54 -5.08 -14.79
CA LYS A 190 13.57 -5.10 -13.73
C LYS A 190 14.74 -6.06 -13.98
N GLY A 191 14.72 -6.78 -15.09
CA GLY A 191 15.75 -7.77 -15.44
C GLY A 191 15.46 -9.12 -14.83
#